data_AF-R4Z6C9-F1
#
_entry.id   AF-R4Z6C9-F1
#
_cell.length_a   1.000
_cell.length_b   1.000
_cell.length_c   1.000
_cell.angle_alpha   90.00
_cell.angle_beta   90.00
_cell.angle_gamma   90.00
#
_symmetry.space_group_name_H-M   'P 1'
#
loop_
_entity.id
_entity.type
_entity.pdbx_description
1 polymer ?
#
loop_
_entity_poly.entity_id
_entity_poly.type
_entity_poly.pdbx_seq_one_letter_code
_entity_poly.pdbx_strand_id
1 'polypeptide(L)'
;MGGSKSAHVLRFAVVDGTGRSSASWKLWTGNGRKMDETYLAPRAIGGDLKLSLHADGYCQLGPDRGVRNRSAPGDREALNRWRVDPNVMPRVIALVEFHRAQLREGVPDIGVTHVGIEPGEQGLLLAVMVVEDDSSVQGMVEDGLRFLGSLERSTRGIVALMGAPLEVVGDVSNQVMAFTQEATSGWTMPTDPWSIPFGWVVRPHDDDKPPVIVEFAAEDGELETRSQPLRDFAGDIGDWDDLPISAHEESCAAIAVHSDRSEVLYQNHHSRCQHDHLMAEVESVLDGFRRRGPDAGWDLIGPDSEPDSQIWVTQIVTDAARKRMLDASRPSLGAD
;
A
#
# COMPACT_ATOMS: atom_id res chain seq x y z
N MET A 1 -38.30 6.84 22.96
CA MET A 1 -37.41 7.83 23.61
C MET A 1 -36.06 7.13 23.78
N GLY A 2 -34.91 7.57 23.27
CA GLY A 2 -34.59 8.73 22.44
C GLY A 2 -33.98 8.31 21.10
N GLY A 3 -34.14 9.15 20.07
CA GLY A 3 -33.56 8.90 18.75
C GLY A 3 -32.04 8.99 18.82
N SER A 4 -31.37 7.87 18.50
CA SER A 4 -29.93 7.85 18.30
C SER A 4 -29.59 8.80 17.15
N LYS A 5 -28.63 9.71 17.36
CA LYS A 5 -28.09 10.54 16.28
C LYS A 5 -27.49 9.60 15.22
N SER A 6 -27.84 9.84 13.95
CA SER A 6 -27.30 9.14 12.78
C SER A 6 -25.77 9.20 12.80
N ALA A 7 -25.11 8.07 13.11
CA ALA A 7 -23.66 7.98 13.05
C ALA A 7 -23.24 7.79 11.58
N HIS A 8 -22.40 8.69 11.07
CA HIS A 8 -21.74 8.56 9.77
C HIS A 8 -20.29 8.07 9.91
N VAL A 9 -19.84 7.85 11.14
CA VAL A 9 -18.49 7.43 11.48
C VAL A 9 -18.56 6.41 12.61
N LEU A 10 -17.95 5.25 12.41
CA LEU A 10 -17.59 4.30 13.45
C LEU A 10 -16.09 4.38 13.65
N ARG A 11 -15.68 4.37 14.91
CA ARG A 11 -14.27 4.24 15.27
C ARG A 11 -14.13 3.02 16.16
N PHE A 12 -13.16 2.17 15.86
CA PHE A 12 -12.96 0.94 16.61
C PHE A 12 -11.48 0.60 16.78
N ALA A 13 -11.17 -0.17 17.81
CA ALA A 13 -9.89 -0.84 17.99
C ALA A 13 -10.14 -2.22 18.60
N VAL A 14 -9.37 -3.22 18.18
CA VAL A 14 -9.44 -4.58 18.70
C VAL A 14 -8.57 -4.70 19.95
N VAL A 15 -9.06 -5.35 21.01
CA VAL A 15 -8.37 -5.49 22.30
C VAL A 15 -8.43 -6.93 22.80
N ASP A 16 -7.44 -7.40 23.55
CA ASP A 16 -7.40 -8.79 24.07
C ASP A 16 -7.76 -8.94 25.55
N GLY A 17 -8.18 -7.86 26.21
CA GLY A 17 -8.50 -7.83 27.64
C GLY A 17 -7.29 -7.75 28.58
N THR A 18 -6.06 -7.78 28.07
CA THR A 18 -4.81 -7.63 28.86
C THR A 18 -4.26 -6.20 28.86
N GLY A 19 -4.96 -5.27 28.21
CA GLY A 19 -4.50 -3.90 28.01
C GLY A 19 -3.76 -3.68 26.68
N ARG A 20 -3.63 -4.72 25.85
CA ARG A 20 -3.11 -4.61 24.49
C ARG A 20 -4.23 -4.31 23.50
N SER A 21 -3.94 -3.45 22.53
CA SER A 21 -4.87 -3.04 21.48
C SER A 21 -4.24 -3.06 20.10
N SER A 22 -5.09 -3.03 19.08
CA SER A 22 -4.74 -2.73 17.69
C SER A 22 -4.50 -1.22 17.52
N ALA A 23 -4.20 -0.79 16.29
CA ALA A 23 -4.37 0.60 15.93
C ALA A 23 -5.86 1.01 16.04
N SER A 24 -6.12 2.31 16.18
CA SER A 24 -7.49 2.83 16.06
C SER A 24 -7.88 2.96 14.60
N TRP A 25 -9.04 2.42 14.23
CA TRP A 25 -9.60 2.44 12.88
C TRP A 25 -10.80 3.36 12.79
N LYS A 26 -11.02 3.87 11.58
CA LYS A 26 -12.17 4.71 11.24
C LYS A 26 -12.87 4.11 10.02
N LEU A 27 -14.16 3.84 10.17
CA LEU A 27 -15.10 3.48 9.11
C LEU A 27 -16.10 4.63 8.96
N TRP A 28 -16.36 5.13 7.76
CA TRP A 28 -17.29 6.24 7.57
C TRP A 28 -18.02 6.22 6.23
N THR A 29 -19.19 6.85 6.18
CA THR A 29 -19.96 7.05 4.95
C THR A 29 -20.01 8.54 4.60
N GLY A 30 -19.49 8.90 3.42
CA GLY A 30 -19.43 10.28 2.92
C GLY A 30 -18.62 11.28 3.78
N ASN A 31 -18.25 12.43 3.20
CA ASN A 31 -17.63 13.55 3.92
C ASN A 31 -18.72 14.47 4.53
N GLY A 32 -19.57 13.94 5.41
CA GLY A 32 -20.66 14.71 6.05
C GLY A 32 -21.84 15.04 5.12
N ARG A 33 -21.88 14.45 3.92
CA ARG A 33 -23.04 14.43 3.01
C ARG A 33 -23.53 12.99 2.91
N LYS A 34 -24.86 12.78 2.95
CA LYS A 34 -25.48 11.46 2.73
C LYS A 34 -25.09 10.98 1.32
N MET A 35 -24.12 10.08 1.25
CA MET A 35 -23.69 9.41 0.02
C MET A 35 -23.54 7.93 0.30
N ASP A 36 -23.63 7.13 -0.76
CA ASP A 36 -23.54 5.67 -0.68
C ASP A 36 -22.10 5.14 -0.68
N GLU A 37 -21.12 6.04 -0.64
CA GLU A 37 -19.71 5.70 -0.56
C GLU A 37 -19.33 5.29 0.86
N THR A 38 -18.50 4.25 0.96
CA THR A 38 -17.99 3.72 2.23
C THR A 38 -16.48 3.80 2.25
N TYR A 39 -15.92 4.21 3.37
CA TYR A 39 -14.49 4.44 3.53
C TYR A 39 -13.96 3.79 4.79
N LEU A 40 -12.78 3.19 4.71
CA LEU A 40 -12.09 2.57 5.83
C LEU A 40 -10.61 2.97 5.83
N ALA A 41 -10.08 3.36 6.99
CA ALA A 41 -8.66 3.63 7.17
C ALA A 41 -8.24 3.45 8.64
N PRO A 42 -7.01 3.02 8.92
CA PRO A 42 -6.39 3.24 10.22
C PRO A 42 -6.26 4.74 10.46
N ARG A 43 -6.54 5.18 11.70
CA ARG A 43 -6.57 6.59 12.06
C ARG A 43 -5.20 7.25 12.01
N ALA A 44 -4.15 6.51 12.36
CA ALA A 44 -2.78 7.01 12.38
C ALA A 44 -2.30 7.47 10.99
N ILE A 45 -2.81 6.84 9.93
CA ILE A 45 -2.56 7.22 8.52
C ILE A 45 -3.83 7.78 7.85
N GLY A 46 -4.81 8.18 8.65
CA GLY A 46 -6.08 8.70 8.17
C GLY A 46 -5.87 10.05 7.50
N GLY A 47 -6.12 10.10 6.18
CA GLY A 47 -5.81 11.27 5.34
C GLY A 47 -4.59 11.07 4.44
N ASP A 48 -3.86 9.96 4.63
CA ASP A 48 -2.80 9.53 3.73
C ASP A 48 -3.23 8.36 2.85
N LEU A 49 -3.90 7.36 3.43
CA LEU A 49 -4.42 6.18 2.73
C LEU A 49 -5.88 5.93 3.11
N LYS A 50 -6.67 5.42 2.17
CA LYS A 50 -8.00 4.88 2.46
C LYS A 50 -8.41 3.79 1.49
N LEU A 51 -9.19 2.86 2.01
CA LEU A 51 -10.08 2.03 1.22
C LEU A 51 -11.36 2.81 0.93
N SER A 52 -11.85 2.74 -0.31
CA SER A 52 -13.12 3.34 -0.71
C SER A 52 -13.94 2.39 -1.57
N LEU A 53 -15.19 2.16 -1.18
CA LEU A 53 -16.26 1.58 -2.01
C LEU A 53 -17.10 2.73 -2.58
N HIS A 54 -17.22 2.79 -3.90
CA HIS A 54 -18.10 3.70 -4.60
C HIS A 54 -19.48 3.08 -4.84
N ALA A 55 -20.48 3.94 -5.10
CA ALA A 55 -21.87 3.52 -5.24
C ALA A 55 -22.11 2.52 -6.39
N ASP A 56 -21.28 2.60 -7.44
CA ASP A 56 -21.29 1.74 -8.62
C ASP A 56 -20.59 0.38 -8.41
N GLY A 57 -20.08 0.11 -7.20
CA GLY A 57 -19.39 -1.12 -6.86
C GLY A 57 -17.89 -1.11 -7.17
N TYR A 58 -17.36 -0.02 -7.73
CA TYR A 58 -15.92 0.15 -7.87
C TYR A 58 -15.29 0.35 -6.50
N CYS A 59 -14.26 -0.44 -6.21
CA CYS A 59 -13.51 -0.38 -4.98
C CYS A 59 -12.05 -0.09 -5.26
N GLN A 60 -11.41 0.63 -4.34
CA GLN A 60 -9.97 0.85 -4.39
C GLN A 60 -9.39 1.00 -3.00
N LEU A 61 -8.14 0.59 -2.87
CA LEU A 61 -7.25 1.00 -1.79
C LEU A 61 -6.21 1.94 -2.40
N GLY A 62 -6.05 3.13 -1.84
CA GLY A 62 -5.10 4.07 -2.40
C GLY A 62 -4.91 5.34 -1.58
N PRO A 63 -3.97 6.19 -2.02
CA PRO A 63 -3.67 7.43 -1.33
C PRO A 63 -4.89 8.34 -1.33
N ASP A 64 -5.14 8.98 -0.20
CA ASP A 64 -6.15 10.03 -0.12
C ASP A 64 -5.71 11.23 -0.98
N ARG A 65 -6.66 12.09 -1.33
CA ARG A 65 -6.46 13.21 -2.27
C ARG A 65 -5.31 14.13 -1.85
N GLY A 66 -5.14 14.36 -0.55
CA GLY A 66 -4.08 15.22 -0.01
C GLY A 66 -2.69 14.67 -0.32
N VAL A 67 -2.46 13.39 -0.04
CA VAL A 67 -1.23 12.66 -0.42
C VAL A 67 -1.10 12.59 -1.92
N ARG A 68 -2.14 12.13 -2.62
CA ARG A 68 -2.16 12.01 -4.07
C ARG A 68 -1.69 13.28 -4.80
N ASN A 69 -2.11 14.45 -4.33
CA ASN A 69 -1.76 15.72 -4.96
C ASN A 69 -0.30 16.14 -4.73
N ARG A 70 0.30 15.72 -3.61
CA ARG A 70 1.70 16.00 -3.25
C ARG A 70 2.66 14.86 -3.61
N SER A 71 2.12 13.71 -4.01
CA SER A 71 2.84 12.54 -4.50
C SER A 71 3.29 12.72 -5.95
N ALA A 72 4.42 12.09 -6.28
CA ALA A 72 4.91 11.95 -7.65
C ALA A 72 3.84 11.28 -8.54
N PRO A 73 3.82 11.53 -9.87
CA PRO A 73 2.77 11.03 -10.76
C PRO A 73 2.49 9.52 -10.65
N GLY A 74 3.53 8.69 -10.47
CA GLY A 74 3.39 7.22 -10.31
C GLY A 74 2.78 6.77 -8.98
N ASP A 75 2.83 7.61 -7.95
CA ASP A 75 2.32 7.33 -6.61
C ASP A 75 0.88 7.84 -6.41
N ARG A 76 0.28 8.43 -7.43
CA ARG A 76 -1.08 8.97 -7.36
C ARG A 76 -2.17 7.91 -7.52
N GLU A 77 -1.79 6.77 -8.10
CA GLU A 77 -2.70 5.70 -8.47
C GLU A 77 -3.13 4.86 -7.27
N ALA A 78 -4.23 4.13 -7.43
CA ALA A 78 -4.67 3.18 -6.43
C ALA A 78 -3.65 2.03 -6.31
N LEU A 79 -3.39 1.59 -5.08
CA LEU A 79 -2.55 0.42 -4.79
C LEU A 79 -3.23 -0.87 -5.24
N ASN A 80 -4.55 -0.93 -5.08
CA ASN A 80 -5.36 -2.04 -5.51
C ASN A 80 -6.75 -1.56 -5.93
N ARG A 81 -7.38 -2.28 -6.86
CA ARG A 81 -8.71 -2.01 -7.41
C ARG A 81 -9.42 -3.34 -7.60
N TRP A 82 -10.67 -3.40 -7.15
CA TRP A 82 -11.53 -4.55 -7.38
C TRP A 82 -12.95 -4.06 -7.65
N ARG A 83 -13.81 -4.97 -8.09
CA ARG A 83 -15.24 -4.69 -8.27
C ARG A 83 -16.07 -5.64 -7.43
N VAL A 84 -17.10 -5.07 -6.82
CA VAL A 84 -18.19 -5.84 -6.22
C VAL A 84 -19.46 -5.50 -6.98
N ASP A 85 -20.30 -6.49 -7.29
CA ASP A 85 -21.59 -6.21 -7.94
C ASP A 85 -22.44 -5.34 -7.01
N PRO A 86 -22.82 -4.11 -7.41
CA PRO A 86 -23.56 -3.22 -6.54
C PRO A 86 -24.98 -3.71 -6.21
N ASN A 87 -25.50 -4.70 -6.95
CA ASN A 87 -26.86 -5.21 -6.83
C ASN A 87 -26.96 -6.49 -5.99
N VAL A 88 -25.85 -7.18 -5.74
CA VAL A 88 -25.81 -8.35 -4.86
C VAL A 88 -25.77 -7.88 -3.41
N MET A 89 -26.46 -8.59 -2.51
CA MET A 89 -26.35 -8.38 -1.06
C MET A 89 -26.34 -9.77 -0.36
N PRO A 90 -25.60 -9.93 0.74
CA PRO A 90 -24.67 -8.97 1.33
C PRO A 90 -23.40 -8.78 0.49
N ARG A 91 -22.74 -7.64 0.63
CA ARG A 91 -21.48 -7.31 -0.07
C ARG A 91 -20.36 -7.17 0.94
N VAL A 92 -19.35 -8.01 0.85
CA VAL A 92 -18.11 -7.81 1.63
C VAL A 92 -17.24 -6.81 0.88
N ILE A 93 -16.93 -5.70 1.54
CA ILE A 93 -16.09 -4.63 1.00
C ILE A 93 -14.62 -4.96 1.24
N ALA A 94 -14.31 -5.34 2.47
CA ALA A 94 -12.96 -5.61 2.94
C ALA A 94 -13.02 -6.54 4.14
N LEU A 95 -11.94 -7.29 4.30
CA LEU A 95 -11.66 -8.09 5.47
C LEU A 95 -10.42 -7.51 6.16
N VAL A 96 -10.46 -7.40 7.48
CA VAL A 96 -9.33 -6.93 8.29
C VAL A 96 -9.01 -7.97 9.37
N GLU A 97 -7.80 -8.53 9.32
CA GLU A 97 -7.30 -9.52 10.25
C GLU A 97 -6.50 -8.85 11.37
N PHE A 98 -6.90 -9.14 12.61
CA PHE A 98 -6.20 -8.72 13.82
C PHE A 98 -5.74 -9.95 14.59
N HIS A 99 -4.43 -10.19 14.63
CA HIS A 99 -3.87 -11.30 15.39
C HIS A 99 -3.60 -10.86 16.83
N ARG A 100 -4.01 -11.68 17.81
CA ARG A 100 -3.78 -11.41 19.24
C ARG A 100 -2.30 -11.22 19.57
N ALA A 101 -1.41 -11.94 18.88
CA ALA A 101 0.03 -11.83 19.03
C ALA A 101 0.60 -10.48 18.57
N GLN A 102 -0.10 -9.80 17.66
CA GLN A 102 0.32 -8.55 17.04
C GLN A 102 -0.18 -7.31 17.77
N LEU A 103 -1.07 -7.46 18.77
CA LEU A 103 -1.52 -6.33 19.58
C LEU A 103 -0.40 -5.81 20.50
N ARG A 104 -0.38 -4.50 20.77
CA ARG A 104 0.61 -3.83 21.62
C ARG A 104 -0.06 -3.01 22.71
N GLU A 105 0.65 -2.74 23.79
CA GLU A 105 0.16 -1.83 24.84
C GLU A 105 -0.07 -0.44 24.23
N GLY A 106 -1.23 0.15 24.51
CA GLY A 106 -1.64 1.42 23.92
C GLY A 106 -2.52 2.24 24.85
N VAL A 107 -2.50 3.55 24.66
CA VAL A 107 -3.44 4.46 25.35
C VAL A 107 -4.79 4.35 24.64
N PRO A 108 -5.90 4.13 25.37
CA PRO A 108 -7.22 4.11 24.76
C PRO A 108 -7.53 5.43 24.06
N ASP A 109 -7.82 5.36 22.77
CA ASP A 109 -8.24 6.53 22.01
C ASP A 109 -9.64 6.98 22.48
N ILE A 110 -9.77 8.27 22.80
CA ILE A 110 -11.06 8.84 23.21
C ILE A 110 -12.07 8.71 22.05
N GLY A 111 -13.22 8.12 22.34
CA GLY A 111 -14.32 7.96 21.38
C GLY A 111 -14.12 6.82 20.37
N VAL A 112 -13.23 5.87 20.68
CA VAL A 112 -13.06 4.60 19.96
C VAL A 112 -13.80 3.48 20.69
N THR A 113 -14.56 2.68 19.93
CA THR A 113 -15.22 1.48 20.44
C THR A 113 -14.19 0.34 20.52
N HIS A 114 -13.98 -0.22 21.71
CA HIS A 114 -13.10 -1.37 21.86
C HIS A 114 -13.85 -2.67 21.57
N VAL A 115 -13.33 -3.45 20.62
CA VAL A 115 -13.86 -4.75 20.22
C VAL A 115 -12.99 -5.83 20.84
N GLY A 116 -13.58 -6.65 21.70
CA GLY A 116 -12.84 -7.70 22.41
C GLY A 116 -12.54 -8.92 21.54
N ILE A 117 -11.32 -9.44 21.67
CA ILE A 117 -10.96 -10.81 21.31
C ILE A 117 -11.27 -11.70 22.53
N GLU A 118 -12.18 -12.66 22.37
CA GLU A 118 -12.63 -13.51 23.48
C GLU A 118 -11.52 -14.46 23.95
N PRO A 119 -11.49 -14.86 25.24
CA PRO A 119 -10.50 -15.80 25.75
C PRO A 119 -10.42 -17.09 24.92
N GLY A 120 -9.20 -17.48 24.53
CA GLY A 120 -8.95 -18.67 23.71
C GLY A 120 -8.87 -18.41 22.20
N GLU A 121 -9.35 -17.25 21.72
CA GLU A 121 -9.24 -16.88 20.31
C GLU A 121 -7.84 -16.37 19.96
N GLN A 122 -7.35 -16.76 18.79
CA GLN A 122 -6.03 -16.35 18.29
C GLN A 122 -6.03 -14.96 17.65
N GLY A 123 -7.21 -14.44 17.30
CA GLY A 123 -7.38 -13.17 16.63
C GLY A 123 -8.84 -12.89 16.34
N LEU A 124 -9.09 -11.81 15.60
CA LEU A 124 -10.40 -11.39 15.14
C LEU A 124 -10.34 -11.01 13.67
N LEU A 125 -11.24 -11.58 12.87
CA LEU A 125 -11.49 -11.17 11.49
C LEU A 125 -12.66 -10.20 11.48
N LEU A 126 -12.45 -8.99 10.97
CA LEU A 126 -13.50 -8.00 10.78
C LEU A 126 -13.91 -7.91 9.32
N ALA A 127 -15.19 -8.11 9.05
CA ALA A 127 -15.78 -7.87 7.74
C ALA A 127 -16.50 -6.53 7.72
N VAL A 128 -16.10 -5.66 6.79
CA VAL A 128 -16.86 -4.45 6.45
C VAL A 128 -17.80 -4.81 5.32
N MET A 129 -19.10 -4.70 5.55
CA MET A 129 -20.11 -5.22 4.63
C MET A 129 -21.20 -4.20 4.34
N VAL A 130 -21.79 -4.24 3.15
CA VAL A 130 -23.08 -3.61 2.89
C VAL A 130 -24.16 -4.69 2.91
N VAL A 131 -25.20 -4.47 3.72
CA VAL A 131 -26.34 -5.40 3.86
C VAL A 131 -27.66 -4.66 3.63
N GLU A 132 -28.76 -5.38 3.42
CA GLU A 132 -30.04 -4.73 3.06
C GLU A 132 -30.64 -3.90 4.18
N ASP A 133 -30.62 -4.42 5.40
CA ASP A 133 -31.22 -3.82 6.58
C ASP A 133 -30.75 -4.50 7.87
N ASP A 134 -31.28 -4.05 9.01
CA ASP A 134 -30.99 -4.61 10.33
C ASP A 134 -31.45 -6.08 10.46
N SER A 135 -32.43 -6.54 9.69
CA SER A 135 -32.87 -7.95 9.70
C SER A 135 -31.82 -8.86 9.08
N SER A 136 -31.13 -8.37 8.04
CA SER A 136 -29.97 -9.06 7.45
C SER A 136 -28.83 -9.19 8.46
N VAL A 137 -28.57 -8.14 9.25
CA VAL A 137 -27.57 -8.19 10.33
C VAL A 137 -27.97 -9.22 11.37
N GLN A 138 -29.24 -9.23 11.78
CA GLN A 138 -29.73 -10.16 12.78
C GLN A 138 -29.58 -11.62 12.32
N GLY A 139 -29.88 -11.92 11.06
CA GLY A 139 -29.65 -13.26 10.50
C GLY A 139 -28.17 -13.68 10.55
N MET A 140 -27.25 -12.77 10.23
CA MET A 140 -25.81 -13.03 10.35
C MET A 140 -25.35 -13.26 11.80
N VAL A 141 -25.97 -12.58 12.76
CA VAL A 141 -25.71 -12.79 14.19
C VAL A 141 -26.20 -14.18 14.61
N GLU A 142 -27.36 -14.61 14.11
CA GLU A 142 -27.89 -15.96 14.32
C GLU A 142 -26.99 -17.04 13.70
N ASP A 143 -26.32 -16.73 12.59
CA ASP A 143 -25.29 -17.57 11.95
C ASP A 143 -23.93 -17.54 12.68
N GLY A 144 -23.84 -16.82 13.80
CA GLY A 144 -22.67 -16.83 14.69
C GLY A 144 -21.66 -15.70 14.48
N LEU A 145 -21.96 -14.70 13.62
CA LEU A 145 -21.13 -13.51 13.49
C LEU A 145 -21.40 -12.50 14.62
N ARG A 146 -20.38 -11.75 15.01
CA ARG A 146 -20.49 -10.69 16.02
C ARG A 146 -20.86 -9.37 15.35
N PHE A 147 -21.98 -8.76 15.73
CA PHE A 147 -22.28 -7.40 15.30
C PHE A 147 -21.52 -6.37 16.13
N LEU A 148 -20.77 -5.48 15.47
CA LEU A 148 -19.90 -4.51 16.14
C LEU A 148 -20.36 -3.05 15.94
N GLY A 149 -21.21 -2.81 14.94
CA GLY A 149 -21.79 -1.50 14.66
C GLY A 149 -22.23 -1.37 13.22
N SER A 150 -23.02 -0.34 12.94
CA SER A 150 -23.47 -0.02 11.59
C SER A 150 -23.44 1.48 11.29
N LEU A 151 -23.41 1.80 9.99
CA LEU A 151 -23.55 3.15 9.45
C LEU A 151 -24.70 3.18 8.46
N GLU A 152 -25.49 4.25 8.50
CA GLU A 152 -26.53 4.49 7.50
C GLU A 152 -25.92 4.87 6.14
N ARG A 153 -26.58 4.43 5.06
CA ARG A 153 -26.34 4.88 3.68
C ARG A 153 -27.49 5.77 3.21
N SER A 154 -27.28 6.48 2.11
CA SER A 154 -28.23 7.48 1.61
C SER A 154 -29.39 6.90 0.81
N THR A 155 -29.16 5.79 0.10
CA THR A 155 -30.20 5.15 -0.72
C THR A 155 -30.65 3.81 -0.14
N ARG A 156 -29.81 2.78 -0.24
CA ARG A 156 -30.14 1.39 0.08
C ARG A 156 -29.07 0.74 0.94
N GLY A 157 -29.51 -0.01 1.93
CA GLY A 157 -28.66 -0.80 2.79
C GLY A 157 -28.00 0.00 3.92
N ILE A 158 -27.34 -0.74 4.78
CA ILE A 158 -26.50 -0.22 5.85
C ILE A 158 -25.09 -0.79 5.68
N VAL A 159 -24.08 -0.05 6.11
CA VAL A 159 -22.73 -0.59 6.25
C VAL A 159 -22.67 -1.25 7.63
N ALA A 160 -22.45 -2.56 7.69
CA ALA A 160 -22.27 -3.32 8.91
C ALA A 160 -20.78 -3.65 9.12
N LEU A 161 -20.33 -3.55 10.37
CA LEU A 161 -19.06 -4.09 10.81
C LEU A 161 -19.35 -5.38 11.58
N MET A 162 -18.94 -6.51 11.01
CA MET A 162 -19.14 -7.84 11.58
C MET A 162 -17.80 -8.43 11.99
N GLY A 163 -17.75 -9.19 13.08
CA GLY A 163 -16.56 -9.88 13.58
C GLY A 163 -16.74 -11.39 13.60
N ALA A 164 -15.68 -12.13 13.31
CA ALA A 164 -15.61 -13.57 13.50
C ALA A 164 -14.28 -13.93 14.19
N PRO A 165 -14.22 -15.01 14.98
CA PRO A 165 -12.96 -15.51 15.51
C PRO A 165 -12.00 -15.82 14.35
N LEU A 166 -10.75 -15.37 14.45
CA LEU A 166 -9.73 -15.70 13.46
C LEU A 166 -9.10 -17.05 13.82
N GLU A 167 -9.28 -18.03 12.94
CA GLU A 167 -8.54 -19.29 13.02
C GLU A 167 -7.18 -19.12 12.36
N VAL A 168 -6.11 -19.26 13.15
CA VAL A 168 -4.74 -19.13 12.68
C VAL A 168 -4.10 -20.53 12.63
N VAL A 169 -3.56 -20.91 11.47
CA VAL A 169 -2.82 -22.17 11.30
C VAL A 169 -1.33 -21.87 11.18
N GLY A 170 -0.56 -22.07 12.26
CA GLY A 170 0.90 -21.87 12.25
C GLY A 170 1.35 -20.54 12.85
N ASP A 171 2.58 -20.14 12.54
CA ASP A 171 3.22 -18.95 13.10
C ASP A 171 2.79 -17.68 12.35
N VAL A 172 2.13 -16.76 13.06
CA VAL A 172 1.60 -15.50 12.51
C VAL A 172 2.71 -14.62 11.95
N SER A 173 3.84 -14.51 12.66
CA SER A 173 4.94 -13.64 12.25
C SER A 173 5.54 -14.16 10.94
N ASN A 174 5.70 -15.48 10.79
CA ASN A 174 6.14 -16.07 9.52
C ASN A 174 5.13 -15.85 8.38
N GLN A 175 3.83 -15.88 8.65
CA GLN A 175 2.80 -15.60 7.64
C GLN A 175 2.83 -14.13 7.21
N VAL A 176 2.91 -13.20 8.15
CA VAL A 176 3.05 -11.77 7.88
C VAL A 176 4.29 -11.52 7.04
N MET A 177 5.43 -12.10 7.43
CA MET A 177 6.67 -12.01 6.66
C MET A 177 6.52 -12.59 5.24
N ALA A 178 5.90 -13.76 5.09
CA ALA A 178 5.62 -14.33 3.78
C ALA A 178 4.74 -13.40 2.92
N PHE A 179 3.69 -12.79 3.49
CA PHE A 179 2.85 -11.83 2.77
C PHE A 179 3.61 -10.58 2.34
N THR A 180 4.51 -10.07 3.19
CA THR A 180 5.36 -8.94 2.83
C THR A 180 6.36 -9.29 1.72
N GLN A 181 6.84 -10.54 1.67
CA GLN A 181 7.78 -11.04 0.66
C GLN A 181 7.10 -11.43 -0.68
N GLU A 182 5.85 -11.87 -0.64
CA GLU A 182 5.04 -12.27 -1.80
C GLU A 182 4.16 -11.14 -2.36
N ALA A 183 4.16 -9.97 -1.72
CA ALA A 183 3.40 -8.82 -2.19
C ALA A 183 3.93 -8.36 -3.57
N THR A 184 3.16 -8.63 -4.63
CA THR A 184 3.39 -8.12 -5.98
C THR A 184 3.22 -6.60 -6.08
N SER A 185 2.61 -6.00 -5.06
CA SER A 185 2.51 -4.57 -4.82
C SER A 185 2.54 -4.29 -3.30
N GLY A 186 3.71 -3.95 -2.79
CA GLY A 186 3.87 -3.41 -1.45
C GLY A 186 3.65 -1.89 -1.43
N TRP A 187 2.96 -1.38 -0.43
CA TRP A 187 3.16 0.00 0.00
C TRP A 187 3.99 -0.06 1.27
N THR A 188 5.24 0.38 1.17
CA THR A 188 6.00 0.86 2.31
C THR A 188 5.49 2.27 2.58
N MET A 189 4.97 2.50 3.80
CA MET A 189 4.31 3.75 4.12
C MET A 189 5.28 4.94 3.99
N PRO A 190 4.97 6.01 3.22
CA PRO A 190 5.44 7.35 3.50
C PRO A 190 4.60 7.88 4.66
N THR A 191 4.85 7.37 5.85
CA THR A 191 4.64 8.11 7.08
C THR A 191 5.87 7.84 7.92
N ASP A 192 6.47 8.93 8.36
CA ASP A 192 7.62 9.00 9.26
C ASP A 192 7.73 7.73 10.15
N PRO A 193 8.76 6.87 9.96
CA PRO A 193 8.80 5.50 10.48
C PRO A 193 8.74 5.39 12.01
N TRP A 194 8.75 6.50 12.74
CA TRP A 194 9.10 6.54 14.15
C TRP A 194 7.93 6.78 15.12
N SER A 195 6.67 6.81 14.67
CA SER A 195 5.55 7.17 15.57
C SER A 195 4.33 6.25 15.59
N ILE A 196 4.21 5.26 14.70
CA ILE A 196 3.02 4.40 14.63
C ILE A 196 3.39 2.96 15.02
N PRO A 197 2.79 2.38 16.08
CA PRO A 197 3.17 1.05 16.59
C PRO A 197 2.71 -0.13 15.69
N PHE A 198 2.00 0.13 14.59
CA PHE A 198 1.43 -0.88 13.71
C PHE A 198 1.69 -0.55 12.23
N GLY A 199 1.90 -1.60 11.43
CA GLY A 199 1.89 -1.59 9.98
C GLY A 199 0.75 -2.44 9.42
N TRP A 200 0.54 -2.36 8.10
CA TRP A 200 -0.53 -3.08 7.42
C TRP A 200 -0.08 -3.59 6.05
N VAL A 201 -0.53 -4.79 5.68
CA VAL A 201 -0.29 -5.40 4.37
C VAL A 201 -1.60 -5.90 3.78
N VAL A 202 -1.73 -5.85 2.46
CA VAL A 202 -2.85 -6.47 1.75
C VAL A 202 -2.36 -7.79 1.19
N ARG A 203 -3.04 -8.88 1.54
CA ARG A 203 -2.73 -10.20 0.99
C ARG A 203 -2.97 -10.21 -0.54
N PRO A 204 -2.15 -10.94 -1.31
CA PRO A 204 -2.48 -11.25 -2.69
C PRO A 204 -3.90 -11.86 -2.77
N HIS A 205 -4.72 -11.32 -3.66
CA HIS A 205 -6.08 -11.80 -3.90
C HIS A 205 -6.42 -11.65 -5.38
N ASP A 206 -7.42 -12.40 -5.82
CA ASP A 206 -7.99 -12.25 -7.16
C ASP A 206 -8.80 -10.95 -7.23
N ASP A 207 -8.78 -10.25 -8.37
CA ASP A 207 -9.50 -8.98 -8.60
C ASP A 207 -11.02 -9.05 -8.34
N ASP A 208 -11.59 -10.26 -8.31
CA ASP A 208 -13.01 -10.52 -8.06
C ASP A 208 -13.35 -10.76 -6.57
N LYS A 209 -12.35 -10.73 -5.68
CA LYS A 209 -12.51 -10.98 -4.25
C LYS A 209 -12.23 -9.72 -3.43
N PRO A 210 -12.89 -9.54 -2.28
CA PRO A 210 -12.53 -8.46 -1.37
C PRO A 210 -11.10 -8.65 -0.83
N PRO A 211 -10.33 -7.57 -0.67
CA PRO A 211 -9.00 -7.65 -0.11
C PRO A 211 -9.05 -8.09 1.36
N VAL A 212 -8.03 -8.84 1.75
CA VAL A 212 -7.72 -9.14 3.14
C VAL A 212 -6.56 -8.25 3.58
N ILE A 213 -6.84 -7.37 4.53
CA ILE A 213 -5.86 -6.47 5.15
C ILE A 213 -5.41 -7.10 6.45
N VAL A 214 -4.11 -7.25 6.64
CA VAL A 214 -3.53 -7.80 7.87
C VAL A 214 -2.84 -6.66 8.59
N GLU A 215 -3.21 -6.42 9.86
CA GLU A 215 -2.47 -5.53 10.75
C GLU A 215 -1.39 -6.31 11.51
N PHE A 216 -0.20 -5.72 11.58
CA PHE A 216 0.95 -6.28 12.30
C PHE A 216 1.64 -5.19 13.13
N ALA A 217 2.38 -5.58 14.16
CA ALA A 217 3.18 -4.66 14.96
C ALA A 217 4.39 -4.19 14.16
N ALA A 218 4.66 -2.88 14.18
CA ALA A 218 5.67 -2.27 13.33
C ALA A 218 7.09 -2.87 13.54
N GLU A 219 7.42 -3.29 14.76
CA GLU A 219 8.69 -3.95 15.09
C GLU A 219 8.84 -5.38 14.52
N ASP A 220 7.72 -6.09 14.36
CA ASP A 220 7.71 -7.44 13.77
C ASP A 220 7.74 -7.36 12.23
N GLY A 221 7.37 -6.20 11.71
CA GLY A 221 7.47 -5.86 10.30
C GLY A 221 8.50 -4.77 10.08
N GLU A 222 9.71 -4.94 10.61
CA GLU A 222 10.92 -4.48 9.92
C GLU A 222 10.89 -5.13 8.52
N LEU A 223 10.06 -4.56 7.65
CA LEU A 223 10.27 -4.49 6.23
C LEU A 223 11.63 -3.81 6.13
N GLU A 224 12.70 -4.60 6.23
CA GLU A 224 13.86 -4.32 5.41
C GLU A 224 13.24 -4.04 4.04
N THR A 225 13.29 -2.77 3.63
CA THR A 225 12.90 -2.23 2.32
C THR A 225 13.75 -2.84 1.20
N ARG A 226 14.25 -4.05 1.39
CA ARG A 226 14.78 -4.94 0.40
C ARG A 226 13.61 -5.48 -0.39
N SER A 227 13.09 -4.64 -1.29
CA SER A 227 12.67 -5.18 -2.58
C SER A 227 13.73 -6.21 -2.98
N GLN A 228 13.31 -7.46 -3.20
CA GLN A 228 14.26 -8.54 -3.46
C GLN A 228 15.23 -8.06 -4.54
N PRO A 229 16.55 -8.11 -4.30
CA PRO A 229 17.51 -7.70 -5.31
C PRO A 229 17.15 -8.42 -6.60
N LEU A 230 17.19 -7.71 -7.72
CA LEU A 230 16.85 -8.28 -9.02
C LEU A 230 17.67 -9.55 -9.20
N ARG A 231 17.01 -10.72 -9.18
CA ARG A 231 17.56 -12.01 -8.71
C ARG A 231 18.79 -12.53 -9.48
N ASP A 232 19.26 -11.86 -10.53
CA ASP A 232 20.29 -12.34 -11.44
C ASP A 232 21.26 -11.25 -11.94
N PHE A 233 21.29 -10.05 -11.32
CA PHE A 233 22.28 -9.04 -11.71
C PHE A 233 23.71 -9.49 -11.35
N ALA A 234 24.62 -9.47 -12.31
CA ALA A 234 25.98 -9.98 -12.14
C ALA A 234 26.94 -8.99 -11.42
N GLY A 235 26.58 -7.71 -11.37
CA GLY A 235 27.35 -6.66 -10.70
C GLY A 235 26.93 -6.40 -9.26
N ASP A 236 27.47 -5.34 -8.66
CA ASP A 236 27.16 -4.94 -7.29
C ASP A 236 25.86 -4.13 -7.22
N ILE A 237 25.17 -4.20 -6.07
CA ILE A 237 23.97 -3.38 -5.80
C ILE A 237 24.37 -2.24 -4.87
N GLY A 238 24.14 -1.00 -5.32
CA GLY A 238 24.41 0.22 -4.56
C GLY A 238 23.15 0.80 -3.90
N ASP A 239 23.33 1.59 -2.85
CA ASP A 239 22.24 2.34 -2.21
C ASP A 239 21.84 3.55 -3.08
N TRP A 240 20.54 3.74 -3.29
CA TRP A 240 20.02 4.84 -4.10
C TRP A 240 20.48 6.22 -3.60
N ASP A 241 20.65 6.38 -2.29
CA ASP A 241 21.11 7.64 -1.70
C ASP A 241 22.59 7.94 -1.98
N ASP A 242 23.36 6.94 -2.40
CA ASP A 242 24.77 7.07 -2.80
C ASP A 242 24.95 7.33 -4.30
N LEU A 243 23.86 7.59 -5.05
CA LEU A 243 23.93 7.82 -6.48
C LEU A 243 24.83 9.02 -6.81
N PRO A 244 25.83 8.88 -7.70
CA PRO A 244 26.80 9.94 -7.97
C PRO A 244 26.26 11.07 -8.87
N ILE A 245 24.99 10.99 -9.30
CA ILE A 245 24.28 12.01 -10.08
C ILE A 245 22.96 12.36 -9.43
N SER A 246 22.44 13.55 -9.77
CA SER A 246 21.06 13.91 -9.44
C SER A 246 20.09 12.98 -10.17
N ALA A 247 19.31 12.22 -9.39
CA ALA A 247 18.26 11.38 -9.93
C ALA A 247 17.12 12.21 -10.54
N HIS A 248 16.60 11.78 -11.68
CA HIS A 248 15.33 12.28 -12.19
C HIS A 248 14.18 11.68 -11.36
N GLU A 249 13.11 12.46 -11.16
CA GLU A 249 11.94 12.07 -10.34
C GLU A 249 11.28 10.76 -10.85
N GLU A 250 11.42 10.47 -12.14
CA GLU A 250 10.82 9.30 -12.80
C GLU A 250 11.82 8.15 -13.06
N SER A 251 13.00 8.20 -12.45
CA SER A 251 14.02 7.15 -12.59
C SER A 251 13.67 5.90 -11.79
N CYS A 252 13.68 4.77 -12.49
CA CYS A 252 13.44 3.44 -11.96
C CYS A 252 14.68 2.82 -11.32
N ALA A 253 15.80 3.02 -11.99
CA ALA A 253 17.11 2.55 -11.58
C ALA A 253 18.17 3.43 -12.24
N ALA A 254 19.40 3.29 -11.79
CA ALA A 254 20.56 3.87 -12.44
C ALA A 254 21.68 2.83 -12.46
N ILE A 255 22.44 2.83 -13.54
CA ILE A 255 23.57 1.92 -13.73
C ILE A 255 24.81 2.78 -13.75
N ALA A 256 25.80 2.43 -12.92
CA ALA A 256 27.14 2.94 -13.00
C ALA A 256 28.09 1.86 -13.55
N VAL A 257 28.98 2.26 -14.46
CA VAL A 257 30.08 1.44 -14.93
C VAL A 257 31.38 2.17 -14.66
N HIS A 258 32.22 1.58 -13.82
CA HIS A 258 33.51 2.13 -13.45
C HIS A 258 34.57 1.86 -14.54
N SER A 259 35.67 2.60 -14.47
CA SER A 259 36.84 2.46 -15.35
C SER A 259 37.40 1.03 -15.40
N ASP A 260 37.33 0.29 -14.28
CA ASP A 260 37.75 -1.11 -14.14
C ASP A 260 36.73 -2.12 -14.67
N ARG A 261 35.62 -1.62 -15.26
CA ARG A 261 34.47 -2.39 -15.77
C ARG A 261 33.61 -3.04 -14.69
N SER A 262 33.79 -2.69 -13.42
CA SER A 262 32.80 -3.05 -12.40
C SER A 262 31.50 -2.29 -12.65
N GLU A 263 30.38 -2.98 -12.42
CA GLU A 263 29.03 -2.49 -12.70
C GLU A 263 28.28 -2.42 -11.38
N VAL A 264 27.66 -1.26 -11.11
CA VAL A 264 26.84 -1.04 -9.92
C VAL A 264 25.44 -0.65 -10.36
N LEU A 265 24.44 -1.36 -9.87
CA LEU A 265 23.05 -1.04 -10.07
C LEU A 265 22.49 -0.37 -8.82
N TYR A 266 22.00 0.86 -8.99
CA TYR A 266 21.27 1.60 -7.98
C TYR A 266 19.79 1.47 -8.31
N GLN A 267 19.01 0.90 -7.41
CA GLN A 267 17.58 0.73 -7.62
C GLN A 267 16.82 1.81 -6.87
N ASN A 268 15.95 2.54 -7.58
CA ASN A 268 15.06 3.47 -6.89
C ASN A 268 13.91 2.68 -6.27
N HIS A 269 14.06 2.31 -5.00
CA HIS A 269 13.06 1.53 -4.28
C HIS A 269 11.72 2.28 -4.10
N HIS A 270 11.72 3.59 -4.29
CA HIS A 270 10.51 4.42 -4.28
C HIS A 270 9.87 4.53 -5.67
N SER A 271 10.54 4.08 -6.73
CA SER A 271 9.98 4.04 -8.08
C SER A 271 9.08 2.80 -8.27
N ARG A 272 7.85 3.01 -8.75
CA ARG A 272 6.88 1.93 -9.03
C ARG A 272 6.98 1.40 -10.46
N CYS A 273 8.18 1.32 -11.02
CA CYS A 273 8.38 0.73 -12.34
C CYS A 273 8.09 -0.78 -12.26
N GLN A 274 7.47 -1.35 -13.30
CA GLN A 274 7.20 -2.79 -13.34
C GLN A 274 8.54 -3.53 -13.34
N HIS A 275 8.87 -4.21 -12.24
CA HIS A 275 10.17 -4.84 -12.03
C HIS A 275 10.42 -6.00 -13.02
N ASP A 276 9.34 -6.60 -13.53
CA ASP A 276 9.40 -7.69 -14.52
C ASP A 276 10.10 -7.28 -15.83
N HIS A 277 10.08 -5.99 -16.18
CA HIS A 277 10.74 -5.47 -17.39
C HIS A 277 12.05 -4.72 -17.08
N LEU A 278 12.27 -4.32 -15.84
CA LEU A 278 13.43 -3.52 -15.44
C LEU A 278 14.74 -4.28 -15.70
N MET A 279 14.81 -5.57 -15.40
CA MET A 279 16.03 -6.36 -15.67
C MET A 279 16.33 -6.54 -17.15
N ALA A 280 15.32 -6.76 -17.98
CA ALA A 280 15.52 -6.87 -19.41
C ALA A 280 16.07 -5.55 -19.99
N GLU A 281 15.64 -4.41 -19.43
CA GLU A 281 16.14 -3.09 -19.82
C GLU A 281 17.56 -2.83 -19.28
N VAL A 282 17.84 -3.17 -18.02
CA VAL A 282 19.20 -3.11 -17.42
C VAL A 282 20.20 -3.88 -18.26
N GLU A 283 19.90 -5.16 -18.55
CA GLU A 283 20.79 -6.00 -19.36
C GLU A 283 20.93 -5.48 -20.79
N SER A 284 19.85 -5.01 -21.41
CA SER A 284 19.90 -4.42 -22.75
C SER A 284 20.82 -3.19 -22.82
N VAL A 285 20.75 -2.31 -21.81
CA VAL A 285 21.59 -1.11 -21.69
C VAL A 285 23.05 -1.49 -21.47
N LEU A 286 23.32 -2.42 -20.56
CA LEU A 286 24.68 -2.91 -20.28
C LEU A 286 25.29 -3.64 -21.48
N ASP A 287 24.55 -4.49 -22.17
CA ASP A 287 25.00 -5.14 -23.40
C ASP A 287 25.32 -4.11 -24.49
N GLY A 288 24.52 -3.04 -24.58
CA GLY A 288 24.79 -1.89 -25.45
C GLY A 288 26.14 -1.25 -25.12
N PHE A 289 26.36 -0.93 -23.84
CA PHE A 289 27.59 -0.33 -23.35
C PHE A 289 28.81 -1.24 -23.57
N ARG A 290 28.72 -2.54 -23.23
CA ARG A 290 29.80 -3.52 -23.39
C ARG A 290 30.21 -3.69 -24.86
N ARG A 291 29.26 -3.66 -25.79
CA ARG A 291 29.53 -3.86 -27.22
C ARG A 291 29.98 -2.61 -27.96
N ARG A 292 29.46 -1.43 -27.59
CA ARG A 292 29.63 -0.18 -28.37
C ARG A 292 30.26 0.98 -27.58
N GLY A 293 30.42 0.84 -26.27
CA GLY A 293 30.77 1.94 -25.37
C GLY A 293 29.56 2.81 -25.00
N PRO A 294 29.79 3.87 -24.20
CA PRO A 294 28.74 4.84 -23.84
C PRO A 294 28.16 5.52 -25.09
N ASP A 295 26.84 5.74 -25.06
CA ASP A 295 26.15 6.60 -26.01
C ASP A 295 25.70 7.91 -25.34
N ALA A 296 24.89 8.72 -26.04
CA ALA A 296 24.43 10.01 -25.54
C ALA A 296 23.54 9.93 -24.29
N GLY A 297 23.08 8.74 -23.90
CA GLY A 297 22.32 8.52 -22.67
C GLY A 297 23.17 8.30 -21.42
N TRP A 298 24.51 8.33 -21.54
CA TRP A 298 25.44 8.14 -20.43
C TRP A 298 26.12 9.45 -20.04
N ASP A 299 26.11 9.76 -18.75
CA ASP A 299 26.86 10.84 -18.14
C ASP A 299 28.23 10.33 -17.68
N LEU A 300 29.28 11.11 -17.93
CA LEU A 300 30.62 10.85 -17.42
C LEU A 300 30.88 11.70 -16.18
N ILE A 301 31.29 11.04 -15.10
CA ILE A 301 31.60 11.67 -13.82
C ILE A 301 33.07 11.40 -13.49
N GLY A 302 33.74 12.42 -12.98
CA GLY A 302 35.15 12.37 -12.60
C GLY A 302 36.03 13.30 -13.46
N PRO A 303 37.21 13.70 -12.96
CA PRO A 303 38.06 14.64 -13.66
C PRO A 303 38.77 13.98 -14.84
N ASP A 304 38.90 14.68 -15.96
CA ASP A 304 39.66 14.22 -17.15
C ASP A 304 41.13 13.89 -16.83
N SER A 305 41.67 14.47 -15.76
CA SER A 305 43.03 14.23 -15.29
C SER A 305 43.23 12.87 -14.63
N GLU A 306 42.16 12.16 -14.26
CA GLU A 306 42.23 10.86 -13.58
C GLU A 306 41.26 9.86 -14.24
N PRO A 307 41.62 9.33 -15.42
CA PRO A 307 40.74 8.45 -16.20
C PRO A 307 40.34 7.18 -15.44
N ASP A 308 41.24 6.69 -14.59
CA ASP A 308 41.01 5.49 -13.78
C ASP A 308 39.99 5.73 -12.64
N SER A 309 39.61 6.98 -12.36
CA SER A 309 38.57 7.34 -11.39
C SER A 309 37.20 7.61 -12.03
N GLN A 310 37.13 7.60 -13.36
CA GLN A 310 35.92 7.98 -14.08
C GLN A 310 34.82 6.92 -13.97
N ILE A 311 33.59 7.39 -13.89
CA ILE A 311 32.39 6.57 -13.77
C ILE A 311 31.40 7.01 -14.84
N TRP A 312 30.90 6.05 -15.62
CA TRP A 312 29.80 6.26 -16.56
C TRP A 312 28.49 5.92 -15.88
N VAL A 313 27.52 6.83 -15.90
CA VAL A 313 26.24 6.61 -15.23
C VAL A 313 25.09 6.90 -16.18
N THR A 314 24.07 6.05 -16.17
CA THR A 314 22.81 6.29 -16.89
C THR A 314 21.63 5.95 -16.00
N GLN A 315 20.49 6.56 -16.26
CA GLN A 315 19.25 6.34 -15.53
C GLN A 315 18.24 5.63 -16.43
N ILE A 316 17.61 4.58 -15.90
CA ILE A 316 16.51 3.89 -16.57
C ILE A 316 15.21 4.55 -16.13
N VAL A 317 14.42 5.00 -17.10
CA VAL A 317 13.10 5.60 -16.90
C VAL A 317 12.08 4.81 -17.70
N THR A 318 10.83 4.76 -17.25
CA THR A 318 9.75 4.10 -18.01
C THR A 318 9.59 4.69 -19.42
N ASP A 319 9.12 3.91 -20.40
CA ASP A 319 8.82 4.41 -21.75
C ASP A 319 7.87 5.63 -21.76
N ALA A 320 6.92 5.66 -20.82
CA ALA A 320 6.00 6.78 -20.66
C ALA A 320 6.71 8.05 -20.13
N ALA A 321 7.70 7.89 -19.25
CA ALA A 321 8.57 8.98 -18.80
C ALA A 321 9.52 9.43 -19.92
N ARG A 322 10.18 8.48 -20.58
CA ARG A 322 11.06 8.71 -21.74
C ARG A 322 10.35 9.52 -22.83
N LYS A 323 9.11 9.16 -23.16
CA LYS A 323 8.28 9.89 -24.13
C LYS A 323 7.96 11.32 -23.69
N ARG A 324 7.58 11.52 -22.42
CA ARG A 324 7.32 12.86 -21.86
C ARG A 324 8.57 13.73 -21.84
N MET A 325 9.73 13.16 -21.52
CA MET A 325 11.02 13.86 -21.55
C MET A 325 11.41 14.26 -22.98
N LEU A 326 11.22 13.37 -23.96
CA LEU A 326 11.44 13.67 -25.38
C LEU A 326 10.49 14.76 -25.90
N ASP A 327 9.22 14.74 -25.47
CA ASP A 327 8.22 15.74 -25.83
C ASP A 327 8.51 17.11 -25.17
N ALA A 328 9.01 17.14 -23.93
CA ALA A 328 9.43 18.37 -23.24
C ALA A 328 10.75 18.96 -23.78
N SER A 329 11.60 18.13 -24.36
CA SER A 329 12.88 18.53 -24.97
C SER A 329 12.72 19.04 -26.40
N ARG A 330 11.53 18.92 -26.99
CA ARG A 330 11.24 19.53 -28.30
C ARG A 330 11.04 21.03 -28.12
N PRO A 331 11.83 21.88 -28.80
CA PRO A 331 11.57 23.31 -28.77
C PRO A 331 10.14 23.56 -29.24
N SER A 332 9.40 24.38 -28.51
CA SER A 332 8.10 24.86 -28.97
C SER A 332 8.33 25.48 -30.34
N LEU A 333 7.88 24.83 -31.41
CA LEU A 333 7.76 25.47 -32.70
C LEU A 333 6.75 26.59 -32.47
N GLY A 334 7.29 27.80 -32.32
CA GLY A 334 6.51 29.01 -32.17
C GLY A 334 5.47 29.06 -33.28
N ALA A 335 4.24 29.34 -32.88
CA ALA A 335 3.27 29.88 -33.80
C ALA A 335 3.80 31.26 -34.24
N ASP A 336 4.41 31.28 -35.42
CA ASP A 336 4.38 32.45 -36.30
C ASP A 336 3.13 32.37 -37.18
#